data_AF-A0A850BUR0-F1
#
_entry.id   AF-A0A850BUR0-F1
#
_cell.length_a   1.000
_cell.length_b   1.000
_cell.length_c   1.000
_cell.angle_alpha   90.00
_cell.angle_beta   90.00
_cell.angle_gamma   90.00
#
_symmetry.space_group_name_H-M   'P 1'
#
loop_
_entity.id
_entity.type
_entity.pdbx_description
1 polymer ?
#
loop_
_entity_poly.entity_id
_entity_poly.type
_entity_poly.pdbx_seq_one_letter_code
_entity_poly.pdbx_strand_id
1 'polypeptide(L)'
;MPFDRMLAELFRDEDRAREMASRLMQLAQAAPAETVKERDELVEFVRGPMERHMSYEERAVFPQLSRLGLAPEVQVAEKQHAAIRQAAETLATASDEEVPQIVFDTARLLLHHTNFECDYIYPELTHEAWIELIKETTREGGEPSSSVSTGPVTAA
;
A
#
# COMPACT_ATOMS: atom_id res chain seq x y z
N MET A 1 -15.16 2.25 -18.20
CA MET A 1 -14.11 3.17 -18.70
C MET A 1 -12.75 2.72 -18.16
N PRO A 2 -11.59 3.12 -18.72
CA PRO A 2 -10.28 2.73 -18.20
C PRO A 2 -10.07 3.08 -16.71
N PHE A 3 -10.72 4.14 -16.22
CA PHE A 3 -10.64 4.60 -14.83
C PHE A 3 -11.34 3.66 -13.83
N ASP A 4 -12.45 3.03 -14.20
CA ASP A 4 -13.14 2.04 -13.35
C ASP A 4 -12.27 0.81 -13.11
N ARG A 5 -11.45 0.44 -14.11
CA ARG A 5 -10.50 -0.67 -13.99
C ARG A 5 -9.35 -0.33 -13.05
N MET A 6 -8.85 0.91 -13.08
CA MET A 6 -7.78 1.35 -12.19
C MET A 6 -8.27 1.47 -10.74
N LEU A 7 -9.50 1.94 -10.52
CA LEU A 7 -10.13 1.90 -9.18
C LEU A 7 -10.31 0.44 -8.71
N ALA A 8 -10.80 -0.45 -9.57
CA ALA A 8 -10.91 -1.87 -9.23
C ALA A 8 -9.57 -2.56 -8.97
N GLU A 9 -8.46 -2.05 -9.52
CA GLU A 9 -7.11 -2.53 -9.21
C GLU A 9 -6.63 -2.00 -7.85
N LEU A 10 -6.96 -0.75 -7.47
CA LEU A 10 -6.66 -0.20 -6.14
C LEU A 10 -7.30 -1.02 -5.02
N PHE A 11 -8.62 -1.25 -5.09
CA PHE A 11 -9.36 -2.00 -4.07
C PHE A 11 -9.02 -3.51 -4.05
N ARG A 12 -8.47 -4.05 -5.14
CA ARG A 12 -8.11 -5.48 -5.20
C ARG A 12 -6.97 -5.82 -4.25
N ASP A 13 -5.98 -4.95 -4.14
CA ASP A 13 -4.84 -5.20 -3.25
C ASP A 13 -5.28 -5.13 -1.77
N GLU A 14 -6.25 -4.28 -1.43
CA GLU A 14 -6.88 -4.24 -0.10
C GLU A 14 -7.70 -5.49 0.21
N ASP A 15 -8.55 -5.93 -0.72
CA ASP A 15 -9.33 -7.17 -0.55
C ASP A 15 -8.39 -8.37 -0.33
N ARG A 16 -7.31 -8.45 -1.11
CA ARG A 16 -6.29 -9.49 -0.94
C ARG A 16 -5.57 -9.37 0.41
N ALA A 17 -5.26 -8.16 0.87
CA ALA A 17 -4.66 -7.94 2.17
C ALA A 17 -5.60 -8.38 3.31
N ARG A 18 -6.91 -8.10 3.22
CA ARG A 18 -7.94 -8.54 4.19
C ARG A 18 -8.07 -10.06 4.26
N GLU A 19 -8.11 -10.72 3.11
CA GLU A 19 -8.17 -12.19 3.02
C GLU A 19 -6.92 -12.83 3.63
N MET A 20 -5.74 -12.35 3.24
CA MET A 20 -4.47 -12.82 3.77
C MET A 20 -4.37 -12.60 5.27
N ALA A 21 -4.69 -11.40 5.75
CA ALA A 21 -4.66 -11.06 7.17
C ALA A 21 -5.56 -11.99 8.00
N SER A 22 -6.80 -12.20 7.55
CA SER A 22 -7.75 -13.08 8.24
C SER A 22 -7.22 -14.51 8.35
N ARG A 23 -6.66 -15.05 7.26
CA ARG A 23 -6.06 -16.40 7.22
C ARG A 23 -4.86 -16.50 8.16
N LEU A 24 -3.95 -15.54 8.12
CA LEU A 24 -2.71 -15.55 8.91
C LEU A 24 -2.98 -15.37 10.40
N MET A 25 -3.95 -14.54 10.79
CA MET A 25 -4.37 -14.42 12.19
C MET A 25 -4.90 -15.76 12.73
N GLN A 26 -5.73 -16.46 11.95
CA GLN A 26 -6.25 -17.78 12.34
C GLN A 26 -5.12 -18.82 12.43
N LEU A 27 -4.20 -18.83 11.47
CA LEU A 27 -3.07 -19.77 11.46
C LEU A 27 -2.14 -19.53 12.65
N ALA A 28 -1.77 -18.29 12.93
CA ALA A 28 -0.89 -17.94 14.05
C ALA A 28 -1.46 -18.35 15.41
N GLN A 29 -2.80 -18.36 15.55
CA GLN A 29 -3.47 -18.82 16.77
C GLN A 29 -3.63 -20.34 16.84
N ALA A 30 -4.03 -20.97 15.72
CA ALA A 30 -4.38 -22.39 15.70
C ALA A 30 -3.16 -23.32 15.51
N ALA A 31 -2.15 -22.86 14.77
CA ALA A 31 -0.96 -23.62 14.44
C ALA A 31 0.28 -22.71 14.34
N PRO A 32 0.81 -22.19 15.47
CA PRO A 32 1.96 -21.31 15.49
C PRO A 32 3.18 -21.86 14.72
N ALA A 33 3.50 -23.15 14.89
CA ALA A 33 4.63 -23.77 14.21
C ALA A 33 4.49 -23.79 12.67
N GLU A 34 3.26 -23.82 12.14
CA GLU A 34 3.01 -23.78 10.70
C GLU A 34 3.14 -22.36 10.13
N THR A 35 3.04 -21.34 10.99
CA THR A 35 3.12 -19.91 10.59
C THR A 35 4.50 -19.53 10.10
N VAL A 36 5.55 -20.26 10.52
CA VAL A 36 6.92 -20.08 10.04
C VAL A 36 7.01 -20.19 8.52
N LYS A 37 6.20 -21.05 7.91
CA LYS A 37 6.18 -21.31 6.46
C LYS A 37 5.57 -20.15 5.66
N GLU A 38 4.79 -19.29 6.31
CA GLU A 38 4.11 -18.15 5.69
C GLU A 38 4.95 -16.87 5.72
N ARG A 39 6.09 -16.89 6.41
CA ARG A 39 6.95 -15.71 6.60
C ARG A 39 7.32 -15.05 5.27
N ASP A 40 7.89 -15.83 4.36
CA ASP A 40 8.44 -15.30 3.12
C ASP A 40 7.33 -14.75 2.23
N GLU A 41 6.19 -15.45 2.13
CA GLU A 41 5.03 -14.98 1.37
C GLU A 41 4.48 -13.67 1.92
N LEU A 42 4.34 -13.54 3.24
CA LEU A 42 3.86 -12.30 3.85
C LEU A 42 4.84 -11.14 3.64
N VAL A 43 6.15 -11.37 3.79
CA VAL A 43 7.18 -10.35 3.55
C VAL A 43 7.17 -9.90 2.08
N GLU A 44 7.11 -10.85 1.14
CA GLU A 44 7.03 -10.55 -0.29
C GLU A 44 5.75 -9.80 -0.66
N PHE A 45 4.62 -10.14 -0.03
CA PHE A 45 3.36 -9.42 -0.22
C PHE A 45 3.46 -7.98 0.26
N VAL A 46 3.98 -7.75 1.47
CA VAL A 46 4.08 -6.40 2.03
C VAL A 46 5.06 -5.53 1.23
N ARG A 47 6.25 -6.05 0.92
CA ARG A 47 7.27 -5.31 0.16
C ARG A 47 6.95 -5.15 -1.33
N GLY A 48 5.99 -5.91 -1.84
CA GLY A 48 5.61 -5.93 -3.25
C GLY A 48 4.27 -5.24 -3.50
N PRO A 49 3.16 -6.00 -3.65
CA PRO A 49 1.82 -5.45 -3.83
C PRO A 49 1.45 -4.33 -2.85
N MET A 50 1.58 -4.58 -1.54
CA MET A 50 1.12 -3.63 -0.53
C MET A 50 1.93 -2.33 -0.57
N GLU A 51 3.24 -2.41 -0.74
CA GLU A 51 4.08 -1.21 -0.87
C GLU A 51 3.70 -0.36 -2.09
N ARG A 52 3.37 -0.98 -3.23
CA ARG A 52 2.94 -0.22 -4.41
C ARG A 52 1.61 0.50 -4.18
N HIS A 53 0.70 -0.14 -3.46
CA HIS A 53 -0.57 0.43 -3.06
C HIS A 53 -0.37 1.64 -2.11
N MET A 54 0.33 1.43 -0.99
CA MET A 54 0.64 2.49 -0.01
C MET A 54 1.41 3.66 -0.65
N SER A 55 2.42 3.38 -1.48
CA SER A 55 3.18 4.41 -2.20
C SER A 55 2.31 5.20 -3.18
N TYR A 56 1.32 4.57 -3.81
CA TYR A 56 0.39 5.26 -4.69
C TYR A 56 -0.49 6.21 -3.87
N GLU A 57 -1.02 5.77 -2.74
CA GLU A 57 -1.85 6.58 -1.86
C GLU A 57 -1.10 7.80 -1.32
N GLU A 58 0.08 7.59 -0.77
CA GLU A 58 0.93 8.65 -0.23
C GLU A 58 1.24 9.72 -1.29
N ARG A 59 1.50 9.29 -2.52
CA ARG A 59 1.85 10.21 -3.62
C ARG A 59 0.64 10.91 -4.22
N ALA A 60 -0.51 10.24 -4.30
CA ALA A 60 -1.62 10.67 -5.13
C ALA A 60 -2.93 10.91 -4.40
N VAL A 61 -3.27 10.02 -3.46
CA VAL A 61 -4.57 10.01 -2.79
C VAL A 61 -4.54 10.97 -1.59
N PHE A 62 -3.57 10.79 -0.71
CA PHE A 62 -3.42 11.53 0.55
C PHE A 62 -3.30 13.05 0.39
N PRO A 63 -2.59 13.58 -0.63
CA PRO A 63 -2.58 15.03 -0.86
C PRO A 63 -3.96 15.61 -1.16
N GLN A 64 -4.80 14.89 -1.91
CA GLN A 64 -6.15 15.34 -2.23
C GLN A 64 -7.07 15.26 -1.02
N LEU A 65 -7.02 14.16 -0.27
CA LEU A 65 -7.77 14.00 0.98
C LEU A 65 -7.42 15.10 1.99
N SER A 66 -6.12 15.44 2.10
CA SER A 66 -5.68 16.54 2.97
C SER A 66 -6.26 17.89 2.55
N ARG A 67 -6.35 18.18 1.24
CA ARG A 67 -6.98 19.41 0.71
C ARG A 67 -8.49 19.44 0.97
N LEU A 68 -9.13 18.28 1.08
CA LEU A 68 -10.54 18.13 1.39
C LEU A 68 -10.84 18.17 2.91
N GLY A 69 -9.82 18.39 3.75
CA GLY A 69 -9.98 18.55 5.20
C GLY A 69 -9.73 17.29 6.02
N LEU A 70 -9.31 16.19 5.41
CA LEU A 70 -9.04 14.90 6.05
C LEU A 70 -7.56 14.71 6.45
N ALA A 71 -6.85 15.81 6.71
CA ALA A 71 -5.43 15.75 7.08
C ALA A 71 -5.16 14.92 8.36
N PRO A 72 -6.00 14.96 9.42
CA PRO A 72 -5.83 14.08 10.58
C PRO A 72 -5.92 12.59 10.24
N GLU A 73 -6.85 12.22 9.38
CA GLU A 73 -7.07 10.85 8.91
C GLU A 73 -5.90 10.35 8.07
N VAL A 74 -5.42 11.18 7.14
CA VAL A 74 -4.22 10.91 6.35
C VAL A 74 -3.01 10.63 7.25
N GLN A 75 -2.82 11.41 8.31
CA GLN A 75 -1.72 11.15 9.25
C GLN A 75 -1.85 9.82 10.00
N VAL A 76 -3.07 9.31 10.21
CA VAL A 76 -3.28 7.98 10.80
C VAL A 76 -2.89 6.91 9.79
N ALA A 77 -3.33 7.04 8.54
CA ALA A 77 -3.00 6.12 7.45
C ALA A 77 -1.48 6.04 7.21
N GLU A 78 -0.78 7.18 7.10
CA GLU A 78 0.68 7.23 6.93
C GLU A 78 1.43 6.53 8.08
N LYS A 79 0.94 6.68 9.33
CA LYS A 79 1.52 5.97 10.48
C LYS A 79 1.29 4.47 10.39
N GLN A 80 0.14 4.04 9.89
CA GLN A 80 -0.14 2.62 9.66
C GLN A 80 0.76 2.06 8.56
N HIS A 81 0.99 2.79 7.47
CA HIS A 81 1.94 2.40 6.42
C HIS A 81 3.35 2.20 6.97
N ALA A 82 3.83 3.16 7.76
CA ALA A 82 5.14 3.07 8.40
C ALA A 82 5.23 1.85 9.32
N ALA A 83 4.18 1.55 10.09
CA ALA A 83 4.12 0.38 10.96
C ALA A 83 4.12 -0.93 10.17
N ILE A 84 3.38 -1.00 9.05
CA ILE A 84 3.36 -2.17 8.16
C ILE A 84 4.74 -2.43 7.57
N ARG A 85 5.41 -1.39 7.06
CA ARG A 85 6.78 -1.49 6.53
C ARG A 85 7.75 -1.98 7.61
N GLN A 86 7.69 -1.41 8.81
CA GLN A 86 8.53 -1.83 9.93
C GLN A 86 8.27 -3.28 10.35
N ALA A 87 7.00 -3.71 10.36
CA ALA A 87 6.62 -5.08 10.68
C ALA A 87 7.18 -6.08 9.67
N ALA A 88 7.17 -5.75 8.37
CA ALA A 88 7.77 -6.58 7.33
C ALA A 88 9.30 -6.69 7.48
N GLU A 89 9.99 -5.59 7.77
CA GLU A 89 11.43 -5.62 8.08
C GLU A 89 11.74 -6.51 9.29
N THR A 90 10.95 -6.36 10.36
CA THR A 90 11.10 -7.16 11.58
C THR A 90 10.88 -8.64 11.30
N LEU A 91 9.82 -8.98 10.56
CA LEU A 91 9.47 -10.35 10.20
C LEU A 91 10.54 -11.01 9.33
N ALA A 92 11.17 -10.26 8.42
CA ALA A 92 12.21 -10.77 7.53
C ALA A 92 13.46 -11.25 8.27
N THR A 93 13.73 -10.71 9.47
CA THR A 93 14.93 -11.05 10.26
C THR A 93 14.63 -11.81 11.56
N ALA A 94 13.36 -12.09 11.85
CA ALA A 94 12.93 -12.73 13.07
C ALA A 94 13.42 -14.18 13.20
N SER A 95 13.61 -14.65 14.42
CA SER A 95 13.78 -16.09 14.69
C SER A 95 12.46 -16.84 14.50
N ASP A 96 12.53 -18.15 14.25
CA ASP A 96 11.34 -19.00 14.08
C ASP A 96 10.40 -18.97 15.29
N GLU A 97 10.94 -18.75 16.49
CA GLU A 97 10.18 -18.65 17.74
C GLU A 97 9.34 -17.37 17.81
N GLU A 98 9.80 -16.28 17.21
CA GLU A 98 9.14 -14.96 17.23
C GLU A 98 8.10 -14.81 16.10
N VAL A 99 8.26 -15.56 15.02
CA VAL A 99 7.44 -15.43 13.81
C VAL A 99 5.94 -15.54 14.04
N PRO A 100 5.39 -16.47 14.83
CA PRO A 100 3.95 -16.58 14.98
C PRO A 100 3.32 -15.29 15.52
N GLN A 101 3.97 -14.66 16.51
CA GLN A 101 3.49 -13.41 17.09
C GLN A 101 3.62 -12.24 16.10
N ILE A 102 4.77 -12.13 15.42
CA ILE A 102 4.99 -11.06 14.44
C ILE A 102 4.04 -11.18 13.26
N VAL A 103 3.77 -12.40 12.76
CA VAL A 103 2.79 -12.63 11.69
C VAL A 103 1.39 -12.24 12.16
N PHE A 104 0.99 -12.63 13.37
CA PHE A 104 -0.30 -12.22 13.93
C PHE A 104 -0.44 -10.69 13.99
N ASP A 105 0.57 -10.00 14.52
CA ASP A 105 0.55 -8.54 14.66
C ASP A 105 0.58 -7.83 13.32
N THR A 106 1.37 -8.33 12.36
CA THR A 106 1.42 -7.81 10.99
C THR A 106 0.07 -7.98 10.29
N ALA A 107 -0.54 -9.16 10.39
CA ALA A 107 -1.85 -9.43 9.83
C ALA A 107 -2.93 -8.53 10.45
N ARG A 108 -2.89 -8.34 11.77
CA ARG A 108 -3.80 -7.42 12.47
C ARG A 108 -3.62 -5.97 12.00
N LEU A 109 -2.38 -5.52 11.78
CA LEU A 109 -2.08 -4.19 11.23
C LEU A 109 -2.65 -4.02 9.82
N LEU A 110 -2.44 -4.99 8.91
CA LEU A 110 -2.99 -4.96 7.55
C LEU A 110 -4.52 -4.87 7.57
N LEU A 111 -5.18 -5.67 8.43
CA LEU A 111 -6.64 -5.63 8.55
C LEU A 111 -7.13 -4.29 9.09
N HIS A 112 -6.47 -3.72 10.09
CA HIS A 112 -6.86 -2.41 10.63
C HIS A 112 -6.68 -1.28 9.61
N HIS A 113 -5.58 -1.30 8.86
CA HIS A 113 -5.31 -0.31 7.83
C HIS A 113 -6.33 -0.38 6.69
N THR A 114 -6.54 -1.56 6.10
CA THR A 114 -7.52 -1.73 5.02
C THR A 114 -8.96 -1.46 5.47
N ASN A 115 -9.31 -1.71 6.74
CA ASN A 115 -10.63 -1.30 7.26
C ASN A 115 -10.72 0.22 7.43
N PHE A 116 -9.67 0.85 7.93
CA PHE A 116 -9.64 2.31 8.11
C PHE A 116 -9.76 3.04 6.77
N GLU A 117 -9.09 2.57 5.74
CA GLU A 117 -9.12 3.25 4.45
C GLU A 117 -10.40 2.99 3.66
N CYS A 118 -10.72 1.73 3.38
CA CYS A 118 -11.95 1.35 2.66
C CYS A 118 -13.24 1.82 3.33
N ASP A 119 -13.33 1.72 4.65
CA ASP A 119 -14.62 1.87 5.34
C ASP A 119 -14.80 3.27 5.94
N TYR A 120 -13.72 4.04 6.10
CA TYR A 120 -13.76 5.35 6.74
C TYR A 120 -13.18 6.49 5.89
N ILE A 121 -12.08 6.30 5.16
CA ILE A 121 -11.49 7.38 4.34
C ILE A 121 -12.10 7.43 2.93
N TYR A 122 -12.07 6.32 2.20
CA TYR A 122 -12.48 6.26 0.80
C TYR A 122 -13.94 6.61 0.51
N PRO A 123 -14.90 6.34 1.40
CA PRO A 123 -16.28 6.79 1.22
C PRO A 123 -16.44 8.32 1.22
N GLU A 124 -15.46 9.07 1.73
CA GLU A 124 -15.48 10.55 1.72
C GLU A 124 -15.21 11.14 0.34
N LEU A 125 -14.70 10.33 -0.61
CA LEU A 125 -14.49 10.75 -1.99
C LEU A 125 -15.70 10.42 -2.88
N THR A 126 -16.20 11.42 -3.59
CA THR A 126 -17.19 11.19 -4.63
C THR A 126 -16.59 10.42 -5.80
N HIS A 127 -17.42 9.74 -6.59
CA HIS A 127 -16.97 9.03 -7.79
C HIS A 127 -16.24 9.96 -8.78
N GLU A 128 -16.69 11.22 -8.89
CA GLU A 128 -16.04 12.24 -9.71
C GLU A 128 -14.65 12.62 -9.16
N ALA A 129 -14.52 12.76 -7.84
CA ALA A 129 -13.23 13.01 -7.19
C ALA A 129 -12.25 11.86 -7.43
N TRP A 130 -12.72 10.61 -7.38
CA TRP A 130 -11.92 9.43 -7.74
C TRP A 130 -11.45 9.46 -9.20
N ILE A 131 -12.35 9.81 -10.14
CA ILE A 131 -11.99 9.91 -11.55
C ILE A 131 -10.95 11.01 -11.79
N GLU A 132 -11.10 12.19 -11.19
CA GLU A 132 -10.10 13.27 -11.32
C GLU A 132 -8.76 12.88 -10.71
N LEU A 133 -8.76 12.17 -9.57
CA LEU A 133 -7.56 11.65 -8.94
C LEU A 133 -6.80 10.68 -9.85
N ILE A 134 -7.50 9.72 -10.49
CA ILE A 134 -6.86 8.79 -11.42
C ILE A 134 -6.36 9.51 -12.70
N LYS A 135 -7.06 10.55 -13.16
CA LYS A 135 -6.60 11.37 -14.29
C LYS A 135 -5.31 12.12 -13.98
N GLU A 136 -5.21 12.72 -12.79
CA GLU A 136 -4.01 13.44 -12.35
C GLU A 136 -2.80 12.50 -12.25
N THR A 137 -2.97 11.31 -11.67
CA THR A 137 -1.88 10.33 -11.54
C THR A 137 -1.41 9.73 -12.85
N THR A 138 -2.31 9.56 -13.82
CA THR A 138 -1.95 9.07 -15.16
C THR A 138 -1.18 10.12 -15.96
N ARG A 139 -1.45 11.42 -15.75
CA ARG A 139 -0.71 12.53 -16.39
C ARG A 139 0.71 12.68 -15.84
N GLU A 140 0.89 12.51 -14.53
CA GLU A 140 2.22 12.60 -13.91
C GLU A 140 3.14 11.41 -14.25
N GLY A 141 2.60 10.26 -14.66
CA GLY A 141 3.38 9.10 -15.12
C GLY A 141 3.81 9.16 -16.60
N GLY A 142 3.53 10.27 -17.30
CA GLY A 142 3.42 10.29 -18.74
C GLY A 142 4.27 11.31 -19.51
N GLU A 143 5.41 11.79 -19.02
CA GLU A 143 6.41 12.45 -19.89
C GLU A 143 7.85 12.21 -19.41
N PRO A 144 8.70 11.45 -20.14
CA PRO A 144 10.13 11.69 -20.06
C PRO A 144 10.39 13.05 -20.69
N SER A 145 10.79 14.03 -19.88
CA SER A 145 11.32 15.31 -20.35
C SER A 145 12.51 15.05 -21.29
N SER A 146 12.20 14.89 -22.58
CA SER A 146 13.16 14.81 -23.66
C SER A 146 13.55 16.23 -24.03
N SER A 147 14.46 16.83 -23.27
CA SER A 147 15.21 17.98 -23.76
C SER A 147 16.40 17.46 -24.59
N VAL A 148 16.12 17.31 -25.88
CA VAL A 148 17.10 17.03 -26.93
C VAL A 148 17.98 18.27 -27.17
N SER A 149 19.30 18.03 -27.11
CA SER A 149 20.38 18.50 -27.99
C SER A 149 20.47 19.97 -28.43
N THR A 150 21.60 20.60 -28.06
CA THR A 150 22.39 21.50 -28.93
C THR A 150 23.87 21.15 -28.67
N GLY A 151 24.59 20.43 -29.55
CA GLY A 151 25.17 20.89 -30.82
C GLY A 151 26.71 20.67 -30.75
N PRO A 152 27.43 20.36 -31.85
CA PRO A 152 28.77 19.75 -31.77
C PRO A 152 29.96 20.68 -32.16
N VAL A 153 31.18 20.19 -31.87
CA VAL A 153 32.53 20.53 -32.44
C VAL A 153 33.07 21.93 -32.03
N THR A 154 34.32 22.17 -31.58
CA THR A 154 35.64 21.78 -32.13
C THR A 154 36.75 21.86 -31.08
N ALA A 155 37.70 20.91 -31.13
CA ALA A 155 39.05 21.09 -30.59
C ALA A 155 40.06 20.91 -31.73
N ALA A 156 40.83 21.96 -31.99
CA ALA A 156 42.08 21.96 -32.73
C ALA A 156 43.03 22.90 -31.98
#